data_AF-A0A5B0S5Z8-F1
#
_entry.id   AF-A0A5B0S5Z8-F1
#
_cell.length_a   1.000
_cell.length_b   1.000
_cell.length_c   1.000
_cell.angle_alpha   90.00
_cell.angle_beta   90.00
_cell.angle_gamma   90.00
#
_symmetry.space_group_name_H-M   'P 1'
#
loop_
_entity.id
_entity.type
_entity.pdbx_description
1 polymer ?
#
loop_
_entity_poly.entity_id
_entity_poly.type
_entity_poly.pdbx_seq_one_letter_code
_entity_poly.pdbx_strand_id
1 'polypeptide(L)'
;MSSGIINSLIIAEIAQHGYDHLESVIRSYLSRSIPTIRELERLVETSEYERLAEEANFLKRIAASMGVTRVHVLSTSIAIQSKSNPLRHEHLQLVQQIRLLQRQNSRAEEELLHILSSRRRR
;
A
#
# COMPACT_ATOMS: atom_id res chain seq x y z
N MET A 1 14.65 13.42 9.55
CA MET A 1 15.17 12.57 8.46
C MET A 1 13.97 11.85 7.88
N SER A 2 13.57 12.14 6.63
CA SER A 2 12.38 11.52 6.04
C SER A 2 12.62 10.04 5.93
N SER A 3 11.80 9.26 6.63
CA SER A 3 11.81 7.83 6.55
C SER A 3 11.62 7.46 5.08
N GLY A 4 12.44 6.57 4.51
CA GLY A 4 12.34 6.14 3.10
C GLY A 4 11.07 5.34 2.76
N ILE A 5 9.99 5.54 3.52
CA ILE A 5 8.69 4.90 3.40
C ILE A 5 7.84 5.61 2.33
N ILE A 6 7.89 6.95 2.31
CA ILE A 6 7.14 7.78 1.37
C ILE A 6 8.11 8.58 0.50
N ASN A 7 7.91 8.54 -0.82
CA ASN A 7 8.60 9.40 -1.76
C ASN A 7 8.12 10.84 -1.59
N SER A 8 8.97 11.67 -0.97
CA SER A 8 8.67 13.07 -0.67
C SER A 8 8.49 13.94 -1.92
N LEU A 9 9.08 13.56 -3.06
CA LEU A 9 8.91 14.28 -4.32
C LEU A 9 7.47 14.18 -4.82
N ILE A 10 6.90 12.97 -4.83
CA ILE A 10 5.50 12.74 -5.23
C ILE A 10 4.55 13.52 -4.31
N ILE A 11 4.81 13.52 -3.00
CA ILE A 11 4.01 14.30 -2.05
C ILE A 11 4.13 15.81 -2.32
N ALA A 12 5.32 16.29 -2.68
CA ALA A 12 5.52 17.70 -3.02
C ALA A 12 4.74 18.08 -4.29
N GLU A 13 4.75 17.23 -5.32
CA GLU A 13 3.99 17.42 -6.57
C GLU A 13 2.47 17.45 -6.31
N ILE A 14 1.94 16.52 -5.52
CA ILE A 14 0.52 16.53 -5.13
C ILE A 14 0.19 17.82 -4.37
N ALA A 15 1.06 18.24 -3.46
CA ALA A 15 0.86 19.45 -2.66
C ALA A 15 0.86 20.75 -3.49
N GLN A 16 1.46 20.78 -4.70
CA GLN A 16 1.40 21.95 -5.59
C GLN A 16 -0.03 22.29 -6.02
N HIS A 17 -0.94 21.32 -5.99
CA HIS A 17 -2.34 21.49 -6.34
C HIS A 17 -3.21 21.99 -5.17
N GLY A 18 -2.58 22.29 -4.02
CA GLY A 18 -3.24 22.82 -2.83
C GLY A 18 -3.40 21.80 -1.70
N TYR A 19 -3.60 22.31 -0.49
CA TYR A 19 -3.73 21.50 0.72
C TYR A 19 -4.96 20.60 0.69
N ASP A 20 -6.12 21.12 0.26
CA ASP A 20 -7.37 20.35 0.18
C ASP A 20 -7.25 19.17 -0.80
N HIS A 21 -6.53 19.37 -1.91
CA HIS A 21 -6.24 18.30 -2.86
C HIS A 21 -5.35 17.22 -2.22
N LEU A 22 -4.26 17.63 -1.56
CA LEU A 22 -3.37 16.71 -0.84
C LEU A 22 -4.14 15.92 0.23
N GLU A 23 -4.99 16.57 1.02
CA GLU A 23 -5.81 15.92 2.04
C GLU A 23 -6.78 14.91 1.41
N SER A 24 -7.46 15.30 0.33
CA SER A 24 -8.39 14.43 -0.39
C SER A 24 -7.71 13.17 -0.94
N VAL A 25 -6.54 13.34 -1.58
CA VAL A 25 -5.78 12.22 -2.15
C VAL A 25 -5.24 11.30 -1.05
N ILE A 26 -4.69 11.85 0.05
CA ILE A 26 -4.25 11.03 1.20
C ILE A 26 -5.43 10.25 1.79
N ARG A 27 -6.57 10.91 2.05
CA ARG A 27 -7.76 10.24 2.59
C ARG A 27 -8.28 9.16 1.65
N SER A 28 -8.23 9.39 0.34
CA SER A 28 -8.61 8.39 -0.66
C SER A 28 -7.67 7.19 -0.68
N TYR A 29 -6.37 7.36 -0.40
CA TYR A 29 -5.46 6.24 -0.24
C TYR A 29 -5.80 5.43 1.00
N LEU A 30 -5.92 6.09 2.17
CA LEU A 30 -6.21 5.44 3.46
C LEU A 30 -7.53 4.65 3.43
N SER A 31 -8.57 5.20 2.78
CA SER A 31 -9.87 4.53 2.69
C SER A 31 -9.86 3.29 1.80
N ARG A 32 -8.87 3.15 0.90
CA ARG A 32 -8.75 2.04 -0.06
C ARG A 32 -7.70 1.02 0.36
N SER A 33 -6.56 1.44 0.91
CA SER A 33 -5.46 0.54 1.26
C SER A 33 -5.85 -0.48 2.35
N ILE A 34 -6.54 -0.02 3.41
CA ILE A 34 -6.96 -0.87 4.54
C ILE A 34 -7.89 -2.00 4.10
N PRO A 35 -9.04 -1.75 3.44
CA PRO A 35 -9.94 -2.83 3.03
C PRO A 35 -9.29 -3.76 2.00
N THR A 36 -8.47 -3.23 1.09
CA THR A 36 -7.72 -4.04 0.12
C THR A 36 -6.74 -4.99 0.81
N ILE A 37 -6.00 -4.55 1.83
CA ILE A 37 -5.09 -5.46 2.57
C ILE A 37 -5.86 -6.53 3.32
N ARG A 38 -7.02 -6.21 3.91
CA ARG A 38 -7.89 -7.22 4.56
C ARG A 38 -8.40 -8.25 3.55
N GLU A 39 -8.74 -7.81 2.35
CA GLU A 39 -9.16 -8.73 1.30
C GLU A 39 -7.99 -9.61 0.82
N LEU A 40 -6.76 -9.08 0.74
CA LEU A 40 -5.56 -9.90 0.49
C LEU A 40 -5.34 -10.97 1.55
N GLU A 41 -5.53 -10.63 2.84
CA GLU A 41 -5.45 -11.59 3.95
C GLU A 41 -6.49 -12.71 3.79
N ARG A 42 -7.74 -12.36 3.48
CA ARG A 42 -8.80 -13.34 3.24
C ARG A 42 -8.51 -14.22 2.03
N LEU A 43 -8.09 -13.63 0.91
CA LEU A 43 -7.84 -14.33 -0.35
C LEU A 43 -6.66 -15.31 -0.25
N VAL A 44 -5.61 -14.97 0.50
CA VAL A 44 -4.50 -15.90 0.70
C VAL A 44 -4.94 -17.08 1.57
N GLU A 45 -5.78 -16.86 2.58
CA GLU A 45 -6.31 -17.93 3.44
C GLU A 45 -7.22 -18.90 2.65
N THR A 46 -8.05 -18.38 1.74
CA THR A 46 -8.92 -19.20 0.88
C THR A 46 -8.22 -19.73 -0.38
N SER A 47 -6.91 -19.47 -0.54
CA SER A 47 -6.13 -19.87 -1.72
C SER A 47 -6.71 -19.39 -3.06
N GLU A 48 -7.39 -18.24 -3.06
CA GLU A 48 -7.98 -17.61 -4.26
C GLU A 48 -6.91 -16.77 -5.00
N TYR A 49 -5.90 -17.43 -5.55
CA TYR A 49 -4.67 -16.75 -6.01
C TYR A 49 -4.85 -15.81 -7.20
N GLU A 50 -5.77 -16.09 -8.12
CA GLU A 50 -6.06 -15.18 -9.25
C GLU A 50 -6.58 -13.83 -8.73
N ARG A 51 -7.59 -13.88 -7.87
CA ARG A 51 -8.15 -12.69 -7.20
C ARG A 51 -7.12 -12.02 -6.29
N LEU A 52 -6.28 -12.79 -5.61
CA LEU A 52 -5.17 -12.26 -4.81
C LEU A 52 -4.21 -11.43 -5.67
N ALA A 53 -3.92 -11.87 -6.89
CA ALA A 53 -3.07 -11.14 -7.83
C ALA A 53 -3.73 -9.85 -8.32
N GLU A 54 -5.04 -9.87 -8.59
CA GLU A 54 -5.81 -8.69 -9.01
C GLU A 54 -5.83 -7.61 -7.91
N GLU A 55 -6.15 -8.02 -6.69
CA GLU A 55 -6.24 -7.12 -5.54
C GLU A 55 -4.86 -6.55 -5.17
N ALA A 56 -3.80 -7.36 -5.29
CA ALA A 56 -2.43 -6.89 -5.10
C ALA A 56 -2.01 -5.90 -6.20
N ASN A 57 -2.44 -6.10 -7.44
CA ASN A 57 -2.22 -5.13 -8.52
C ASN A 57 -2.99 -3.83 -8.29
N PHE A 58 -4.19 -3.88 -7.72
CA PHE A 58 -4.92 -2.68 -7.31
C PHE A 58 -4.14 -1.90 -6.25
N LEU A 59 -3.71 -2.56 -5.16
CA LEU A 59 -2.93 -1.93 -4.10
C LEU A 59 -1.62 -1.32 -4.62
N LYS A 60 -0.92 -2.05 -5.50
CA LYS A 60 0.31 -1.60 -6.16
C LYS A 60 0.13 -0.24 -6.85
N ARG A 61 -1.00 -0.06 -7.56
CA ARG A 61 -1.29 1.16 -8.32
C ARG A 61 -1.54 2.34 -7.39
N ILE A 62 -2.40 2.16 -6.38
CA ILE A 62 -2.71 3.25 -5.44
C ILE A 62 -1.52 3.60 -4.53
N ALA A 63 -0.66 2.63 -4.20
CA ALA A 63 0.58 2.89 -3.47
C ALA A 63 1.59 3.68 -4.30
N ALA A 64 1.71 3.36 -5.60
CA ALA A 64 2.58 4.10 -6.52
C ALA A 64 2.14 5.56 -6.67
N SER A 65 0.84 5.83 -6.81
CA SER A 65 0.33 7.20 -6.92
C SER A 65 0.57 8.05 -5.68
N MET A 66 0.80 7.42 -4.51
CA MET A 66 1.12 8.10 -3.26
C MET A 66 2.62 8.11 -2.92
N GLY A 67 3.45 7.47 -3.74
CA GLY A 67 4.85 7.30 -3.42
C GLY A 67 5.12 6.38 -2.22
N VAL A 68 4.17 5.51 -1.85
CA VAL A 68 4.35 4.55 -0.75
C VAL A 68 5.15 3.35 -1.25
N THR A 69 6.45 3.55 -1.39
CA THR A 69 7.37 2.67 -2.12
C THR A 69 7.37 1.25 -1.60
N ARG A 70 7.34 1.07 -0.27
CA ARG A 70 7.44 -0.27 0.32
C ARG A 70 6.19 -1.11 0.12
N VAL A 71 5.01 -0.49 0.22
CA VAL A 71 3.72 -1.12 -0.10
C VAL A 71 3.70 -1.49 -1.58
N HIS A 72 4.08 -0.56 -2.46
CA HIS A 72 4.17 -0.81 -3.90
C HIS A 72 5.03 -2.04 -4.25
N VAL A 73 6.24 -2.14 -3.70
CA VAL A 73 7.16 -3.26 -3.96
C VAL A 73 6.57 -4.59 -3.44
N LEU A 74 6.03 -4.61 -2.22
CA LEU A 74 5.45 -5.83 -1.65
C LEU A 74 4.22 -6.30 -2.43
N SER A 75 3.32 -5.38 -2.79
CA SER A 75 2.16 -5.68 -3.62
C SER A 75 2.55 -6.20 -5.00
N THR A 76 3.65 -5.72 -5.57
CA THR A 76 4.19 -6.24 -6.84
C THR A 76 4.67 -7.68 -6.68
N SER A 77 5.42 -7.98 -5.63
CA SER A 77 5.89 -9.34 -5.35
C SER A 77 4.73 -10.31 -5.17
N ILE A 78 3.73 -9.95 -4.35
CA ILE A 78 2.52 -10.76 -4.12
C ILE A 78 1.80 -11.01 -5.45
N ALA A 79 1.58 -9.97 -6.25
CA ALA A 79 0.89 -10.11 -7.53
C ALA A 79 1.60 -11.05 -8.52
N ILE A 80 2.93 -11.08 -8.52
CA ILE A 80 3.72 -11.98 -9.38
C ILE A 80 3.63 -13.42 -8.86
N GLN A 81 3.86 -13.62 -7.56
CA GLN A 81 3.86 -14.94 -6.93
C GLN A 81 2.48 -15.61 -6.96
N SER A 82 1.40 -14.85 -6.81
CA SER A 82 0.05 -15.41 -6.87
C SER A 82 -0.31 -15.98 -8.26
N LYS A 83 0.31 -15.48 -9.34
CA LYS A 83 0.04 -15.98 -10.71
C LYS A 83 0.68 -17.33 -11.02
N SER A 84 1.66 -17.79 -10.23
CA SER A 84 2.39 -19.03 -10.50
C SER A 84 1.75 -20.29 -9.90
N ASN A 85 0.52 -20.19 -9.35
CA ASN A 85 -0.16 -21.25 -8.59
C ASN A 85 0.73 -21.83 -7.46
N PRO A 86 0.85 -21.08 -6.35
CA PRO A 86 1.83 -21.32 -5.29
C PRO A 86 1.80 -22.73 -4.70
N LEU A 87 2.97 -23.37 -4.59
CA LEU A 87 3.14 -24.58 -3.79
C LEU A 87 3.10 -24.23 -2.28
N ARG A 88 2.97 -25.23 -1.40
CA ARG A 88 2.80 -25.04 0.06
C ARG A 88 3.81 -24.08 0.71
N HIS A 89 5.07 -24.09 0.28
CA HIS A 89 6.09 -23.19 0.83
C HIS A 89 5.96 -21.75 0.31
N GLU A 90 5.56 -21.57 -0.95
CA GLU A 90 5.29 -20.26 -1.56
C GLU A 90 4.01 -19.63 -0.98
N HIS A 91 3.00 -20.44 -0.68
CA HIS A 91 1.82 -20.00 0.06
C HIS A 91 2.20 -19.41 1.43
N LEU A 92 3.06 -20.08 2.20
CA LEU A 92 3.52 -19.56 3.49
C LEU A 92 4.32 -18.26 3.33
N GLN A 93 5.09 -18.13 2.25
CA GLN A 93 5.79 -16.87 1.93
C GLN A 93 4.79 -15.76 1.60
N LEU A 94 3.74 -16.02 0.82
CA LEU A 94 2.67 -15.05 0.53
C LEU A 94 2.00 -14.56 1.82
N VAL A 95 1.66 -15.46 2.74
CA VAL A 95 1.09 -15.11 4.05
C VAL A 95 2.05 -14.19 4.83
N GLN A 96 3.35 -14.49 4.85
CA GLN A 96 4.35 -13.64 5.51
C GLN A 96 4.51 -12.28 4.83
N GLN A 97 4.47 -12.24 3.50
CA GLN A 97 4.55 -11.00 2.72
C GLN A 97 3.34 -10.10 2.98
N ILE A 98 2.13 -10.67 3.06
CA ILE A 98 0.91 -9.92 3.37
C ILE A 98 0.95 -9.35 4.79
N ARG A 99 1.43 -10.11 5.78
CA ARG A 99 1.66 -9.57 7.15
C ARG A 99 2.68 -8.45 7.17
N LEU A 100 3.74 -8.54 6.36
CA LEU A 100 4.73 -7.47 6.23
C LEU A 100 4.13 -6.25 5.54
N LEU A 101 3.35 -6.46 4.48
CA LEU A 101 2.62 -5.43 3.74
C LEU A 101 1.71 -4.62 4.68
N GLN A 102 0.94 -5.30 5.53
CA GLN A 102 0.10 -4.66 6.55
C GLN A 102 0.91 -3.73 7.44
N ARG A 103 2.04 -4.21 8.00
CA ARG A 103 2.93 -3.38 8.85
C ARG A 103 3.53 -2.19 8.11
N GLN A 104 3.94 -2.38 6.85
CA GLN A 104 4.47 -1.27 6.05
C GLN A 104 3.40 -0.26 5.69
N ASN A 105 2.17 -0.72 5.43
CA ASN A 105 1.05 0.16 5.19
C ASN A 105 0.73 0.99 6.44
N SER A 106 0.58 0.39 7.62
CA SER A 106 0.32 1.15 8.87
C SER A 106 1.36 2.24 9.12
N ARG A 107 2.65 1.96 8.90
CA ARG A 107 3.70 2.99 9.03
C ARG A 107 3.55 4.11 8.00
N ALA A 108 3.18 3.78 6.77
CA ALA A 108 2.90 4.78 5.74
C ALA A 108 1.68 5.64 6.10
N GLU A 109 0.64 5.04 6.68
CA GLU A 109 -0.55 5.76 7.15
C GLU A 109 -0.19 6.78 8.23
N GLU A 110 0.60 6.37 9.24
CA GLU A 110 1.11 7.25 10.29
C GLU A 110 1.88 8.45 9.71
N GLU A 111 2.77 8.19 8.74
CA GLU A 111 3.58 9.24 8.13
C GLU A 111 2.75 10.17 7.23
N LEU A 112 1.78 9.65 6.47
CA LEU A 112 0.83 10.45 5.70
C LEU A 112 -0.02 11.36 6.59
N LEU A 113 -0.52 10.85 7.73
CA LEU A 113 -1.26 11.63 8.71
C LEU A 113 -0.37 12.69 9.39
N HIS A 114 0.89 12.36 9.65
CA HIS A 114 1.86 13.33 10.14
C HIS A 114 2.12 14.46 9.11
N ILE A 115 2.20 14.14 7.82
CA ILE A 115 2.30 15.15 6.73
C ILE A 115 1.08 16.07 6.74
N LEU A 116 -0.14 15.54 6.86
CA LEU A 116 -1.35 16.35 6.89
C LEU A 116 -1.40 17.29 8.10
N SER A 117 -1.07 16.77 9.29
CA SER A 117 -1.11 17.56 10.53
C SER A 117 -0.01 18.63 10.59
N SER A 118 1.19 18.34 10.09
CA SER A 118 2.29 19.31 10.04
C SER A 118 2.05 20.44 9.05
N ARG A 119 1.38 20.16 7.94
CA ARG A 119 1.03 21.17 6.92
C ARG A 119 -0.19 22.01 7.28
N ARG A 120 -1.14 21.48 8.06
CA ARG A 120 -2.31 22.25 8.56
C ARG A 120 -1.92 23.41 9.48
N ARG A 121 -0.75 23.32 10.12
CA ARG A 121 -0.26 24.31 11.10
C ARG A 121 0.59 25.43 10.49
N ARG A 122 0.81 25.39 9.17
CA ARG A 122 1.55 26.42 8.41
C ARG A 122 0.57 27.22 7.58
#